data_AF-A0AAW1PSU5-F1
#
_entry.id   AF-A0AAW1PSU5-F1
#
_cell.length_a   1.000
_cell.length_b   1.000
_cell.length_c   1.000
_cell.angle_alpha   90.00
_cell.angle_beta   90.00
_cell.angle_gamma   90.00
#
_symmetry.space_group_name_H-M   'P 1'
#
loop_
_entity.id
_entity.type
_entity.pdbx_description
1 polymer ?
#
loop_
_entity_poly.entity_id
_entity_poly.type
_entity_poly.pdbx_seq_one_letter_code
_entity_poly.pdbx_strand_id
1 'polypeptide(L)'
;MDASALLYSGRCAPQPALGLNCYFGTQQRLLCRQSTRIHGCTNQSGCRRSLQVHAQDNSRSRKGKSYENKKRRRGRPAWQRSPDDTPFRDGNRDRLIGLLTKRATRTLAYYLSETNLNLYHWLVMFMKDNPIPSEGSWDDVSGETFLRTLLGMSIEEACWRSGRPDLYECVVGMHVDPRNIAQRIMEIRSQIAKEMVDDLKNVAEENSLLMRETVMASFSLDNVVDHPLSKKDAGTRP
;
A
#
# COMPACT_ATOMS: atom_id res chain seq x y z
N MET A 1 32.92 -47.13 38.55
CA MET A 1 32.26 -46.02 39.29
C MET A 1 31.85 -45.00 38.23
N ASP A 2 30.94 -45.31 37.32
CA ASP A 2 29.50 -45.55 37.53
C ASP A 2 28.82 -44.49 38.39
N ALA A 3 28.07 -43.59 37.74
CA ALA A 3 26.67 -43.32 38.09
C ALA A 3 26.04 -42.35 37.07
N SER A 4 25.08 -42.91 36.35
CA SER A 4 24.14 -42.27 35.43
C SER A 4 23.09 -41.40 36.14
N ALA A 5 22.45 -40.57 35.32
CA ALA A 5 21.03 -40.16 35.35
C ALA A 5 20.53 -39.21 36.46
N LEU A 6 19.85 -38.14 36.04
CA LEU A 6 18.39 -38.02 36.19
C LEU A 6 17.81 -36.93 35.26
N LEU A 7 16.90 -37.38 34.40
CA LEU A 7 15.85 -36.63 33.72
C LEU A 7 14.90 -36.01 34.75
N TYR A 8 14.32 -34.83 34.52
CA TYR A 8 12.86 -34.71 34.42
C TYR A 8 12.38 -33.33 33.93
N SER A 9 11.34 -33.43 33.11
CA SER A 9 10.51 -32.43 32.50
C SER A 9 9.57 -31.72 33.50
N GLY A 10 9.40 -30.40 33.32
CA GLY A 10 8.50 -29.57 34.11
C GLY A 10 7.59 -28.72 33.22
N ARG A 11 6.36 -29.20 33.05
CA ARG A 11 5.26 -28.79 32.17
C ARG A 11 4.92 -27.29 32.15
N CYS A 12 4.57 -26.80 30.95
CA CYS A 12 3.80 -25.59 30.70
C CYS A 12 2.45 -25.63 31.43
N ALA A 13 2.12 -24.55 32.13
CA ALA A 13 0.77 -24.29 32.64
C ALA A 13 -0.08 -23.56 31.58
N PRO A 14 -1.38 -23.85 31.46
CA PRO A 14 -2.27 -23.20 30.51
C PRO A 14 -2.69 -21.80 30.99
N GLN A 15 -2.70 -20.83 30.06
CA GLN A 15 -3.25 -19.49 30.28
C GLN A 15 -4.79 -19.54 30.34
N PRO A 16 -5.43 -18.78 31.24
CA PRO A 16 -6.86 -18.51 31.14
C PRO A 16 -7.14 -17.46 30.06
N ALA A 17 -8.04 -17.83 29.16
CA ALA A 17 -8.65 -16.95 28.17
C ALA A 17 -9.42 -15.82 28.86
N LEU A 18 -9.02 -14.57 28.59
CA LEU A 18 -9.88 -13.41 28.80
C LEU A 18 -10.04 -12.69 27.47
N GLY A 19 -11.22 -12.86 26.89
CA GLY A 19 -11.68 -12.12 25.75
C GLY A 19 -11.82 -10.64 26.09
N LEU A 20 -11.27 -9.80 25.23
CA LEU A 20 -11.61 -8.39 25.17
C LEU A 20 -11.90 -8.04 23.71
N ASN A 21 -13.21 -7.96 23.44
CA ASN A 21 -13.79 -7.20 22.34
C ASN A 21 -13.27 -5.75 22.42
N CYS A 22 -12.64 -5.26 21.36
CA CYS A 22 -12.52 -3.84 21.11
C CYS A 22 -12.84 -3.57 19.63
N TYR A 23 -14.12 -3.30 19.41
CA TYR A 23 -14.62 -2.47 18.31
C TYR A 23 -13.89 -1.14 18.32
N PHE A 24 -13.32 -0.71 17.19
CA PHE A 24 -13.24 0.72 16.89
C PHE A 24 -13.60 0.97 15.43
N GLY A 25 -14.84 1.43 15.27
CA GLY A 25 -15.38 2.02 14.07
C GLY A 25 -14.91 3.47 13.87
N THR A 26 -15.45 4.02 12.79
CA THR A 26 -15.05 5.21 12.02
C THR A 26 -15.52 6.55 12.59
N GLN A 27 -15.01 7.63 11.96
CA GLN A 27 -15.28 9.08 12.12
C GLN A 27 -14.34 9.79 13.12
N GLN A 28 -13.79 10.99 12.87
CA GLN A 28 -14.42 12.16 12.28
C GLN A 28 -13.39 13.20 11.76
N ARG A 29 -13.86 14.08 10.88
CA ARG A 29 -13.15 15.18 10.21
C ARG A 29 -12.97 16.43 11.10
N LEU A 30 -12.07 17.30 10.60
CA LEU A 30 -12.00 18.76 10.74
C LEU A 30 -11.48 19.31 12.08
N LEU A 31 -10.35 20.03 12.01
CA LEU A 31 -10.34 21.46 12.31
C LEU A 31 -9.20 22.17 11.56
N CYS A 32 -9.49 23.42 11.24
CA CYS A 32 -8.76 24.34 10.39
C CYS A 32 -8.27 25.51 11.28
N ARG A 33 -7.25 26.24 10.77
CA ARG A 33 -6.86 27.64 11.03
C ARG A 33 -5.80 27.99 12.11
N GLN A 34 -4.81 28.74 11.58
CA GLN A 34 -4.18 29.98 12.08
C GLN A 34 -3.09 29.82 13.15
N SER A 35 -2.00 30.61 13.26
CA SER A 35 -1.46 31.83 12.60
C SER A 35 -0.04 32.03 13.23
N THR A 36 1.04 32.44 12.55
CA THR A 36 1.62 33.82 12.51
C THR A 36 3.09 33.66 12.04
N ARG A 37 3.56 34.28 10.95
CA ARG A 37 4.31 35.56 10.83
C ARG A 37 5.33 35.86 11.93
N ILE A 38 6.64 35.87 11.58
CA ILE A 38 7.64 36.86 12.04
C ILE A 38 8.59 37.22 10.87
N HIS A 39 8.91 38.51 10.80
CA HIS A 39 9.70 39.28 9.84
C HIS A 39 11.22 39.26 10.07
N GLY A 40 11.99 39.66 9.04
CA GLY A 40 13.32 40.31 9.13
C GLY A 40 14.20 40.01 7.91
N CYS A 41 14.33 40.90 6.91
CA CYS A 41 15.32 41.98 6.77
C CYS A 41 16.77 41.45 6.64
N THR A 42 17.67 41.83 5.72
CA THR A 42 17.85 43.08 4.96
C THR A 42 18.98 42.94 3.91
N ASN A 43 18.81 43.65 2.77
CA ASN A 43 19.75 44.40 1.91
C ASN A 43 21.19 43.91 1.57
N GLN A 44 21.52 44.00 0.26
CA GLN A 44 22.60 44.82 -0.38
C GLN A 44 23.07 44.12 -1.69
N SER A 45 22.66 44.58 -2.87
CA SER A 45 23.25 45.67 -3.71
C SER A 45 24.36 45.20 -4.67
N GLY A 46 24.23 45.54 -5.97
CA GLY A 46 25.33 45.49 -6.97
C GLY A 46 24.91 44.90 -8.32
N CYS A 47 24.31 45.63 -9.27
CA CYS A 47 24.92 46.53 -10.28
C CYS A 47 25.27 45.85 -11.63
N ARG A 48 24.43 46.15 -12.64
CA ARG A 48 24.68 46.40 -14.09
C ARG A 48 25.84 45.68 -14.81
N ARG A 49 25.54 44.96 -15.89
CA ARG A 49 25.60 45.49 -17.29
C ARG A 49 25.16 44.46 -18.34
N SER A 50 24.43 45.02 -19.31
CA SER A 50 24.13 44.58 -20.67
C SER A 50 25.15 43.70 -21.39
N LEU A 51 24.65 42.68 -22.10
CA LEU A 51 25.02 42.47 -23.51
C LEU A 51 23.92 41.67 -24.23
N GLN A 52 23.26 42.32 -25.19
CA GLN A 52 22.48 41.66 -26.23
C GLN A 52 23.45 41.04 -27.23
N VAL A 53 23.22 39.77 -27.59
CA VAL A 53 23.65 39.20 -28.87
C VAL A 53 22.50 38.38 -29.43
N HIS A 54 21.95 38.87 -30.54
CA HIS A 54 21.10 38.13 -31.46
C HIS A 54 21.95 37.06 -32.16
N ALA A 55 21.52 35.78 -32.14
CA ALA A 55 21.73 34.86 -33.25
C ALA A 55 20.91 33.57 -33.09
N GLN A 56 20.01 33.37 -34.06
CA GLN A 56 19.67 32.09 -34.69
C GLN A 56 18.86 31.06 -33.90
N ASP A 57 17.54 31.24 -34.00
CA ASP A 57 16.62 30.30 -34.65
C ASP A 57 17.06 28.82 -34.67
N ASN A 58 16.76 28.12 -33.57
CA ASN A 58 16.56 26.68 -33.58
C ASN A 58 15.09 26.41 -33.28
N SER A 59 14.26 26.61 -34.30
CA SER A 59 12.88 26.15 -34.39
C SER A 59 12.84 24.61 -34.42
N ARG A 60 13.26 23.98 -33.32
CA ARG A 60 12.99 22.56 -33.03
C ARG A 60 11.49 22.42 -32.80
N SER A 61 10.81 21.99 -33.86
CA SER A 61 9.52 21.30 -33.90
C SER A 61 8.82 21.20 -32.54
N ARG A 62 7.98 22.20 -32.25
CA ARG A 62 7.00 22.15 -31.14
C ARG A 62 5.87 21.19 -31.52
N LYS A 63 6.18 19.90 -31.62
CA LYS A 63 5.16 18.85 -31.75
C LYS A 63 4.51 18.63 -30.38
N GLY A 64 3.32 19.22 -30.20
CA GLY A 64 2.38 18.88 -29.14
C GLY A 64 2.56 19.63 -27.83
N LYS A 65 2.11 20.88 -27.77
CA LYS A 65 1.65 21.47 -26.49
C LYS A 65 0.37 20.74 -26.09
N SER A 66 0.51 19.64 -25.35
CA SER A 66 -0.58 18.99 -24.64
C SER A 66 -1.27 20.02 -23.75
N TYR A 67 -2.55 20.29 -24.01
CA TYR A 67 -3.36 21.34 -23.40
C TYR A 67 -3.70 21.12 -21.91
N GLU A 68 -3.00 20.21 -21.24
CA GLU A 68 -3.25 19.87 -19.85
C GLU A 68 -1.93 19.92 -19.08
N ASN A 69 -1.69 21.05 -18.43
CA ASN A 69 -0.52 21.36 -17.63
C ASN A 69 -0.50 20.60 -16.27
N LYS A 70 -1.27 19.51 -16.15
CA LYS A 70 -1.07 18.51 -15.11
C LYS A 70 0.19 17.77 -15.51
N LYS A 71 1.20 17.69 -14.63
CA LYS A 71 2.44 16.94 -14.83
C LYS A 71 2.12 15.53 -15.37
N ARG A 72 2.06 15.38 -16.69
CA ARG A 72 1.90 14.07 -17.33
C ARG A 72 3.07 13.25 -16.85
N ARG A 73 2.77 12.06 -16.31
CA ARG A 73 3.79 11.08 -15.92
C ARG A 73 4.76 10.95 -17.09
N ARG A 74 5.99 11.42 -16.89
CA ARG A 74 7.07 11.10 -17.82
C ARG A 74 7.21 9.59 -17.70
N GLY A 75 6.78 8.85 -18.73
CA GLY A 75 6.96 7.40 -18.75
C GLY A 75 8.43 7.05 -18.51
N ARG A 76 8.73 5.79 -18.19
CA ARG A 76 10.10 5.32 -17.88
C ARG A 76 11.11 5.91 -18.87
N PRO A 77 12.32 6.29 -18.43
CA PRO A 77 13.31 6.82 -19.36
C PRO A 77 13.61 5.77 -20.46
N ALA A 78 13.94 6.22 -21.68
CA ALA A 78 13.90 5.38 -22.89
C ALA A 78 14.71 4.06 -22.79
N TRP A 79 15.87 4.10 -22.11
CA TRP A 79 16.73 2.94 -21.80
C TRP A 79 16.10 1.86 -20.91
N GLN A 80 15.00 2.14 -20.21
CA GLN A 80 14.31 1.20 -19.32
C GLN A 80 12.97 0.70 -19.89
N ARG A 81 12.63 1.06 -21.13
CA ARG A 81 11.39 0.61 -21.78
C ARG A 81 11.65 -0.66 -22.57
N SER A 82 10.81 -1.67 -22.35
CA SER A 82 10.67 -2.81 -23.25
C SER A 82 9.95 -2.37 -24.55
N PRO A 83 10.16 -3.03 -25.70
CA PRO A 83 9.42 -2.72 -26.94
C PRO A 83 7.89 -2.80 -26.79
N ASP A 84 7.40 -3.59 -25.84
CA ASP A 84 5.96 -3.78 -25.55
C ASP A 84 5.42 -2.84 -24.46
N ASP A 85 6.26 -1.99 -23.88
CA ASP A 85 5.91 -1.06 -22.80
C ASP A 85 5.18 0.16 -23.39
N THR A 86 3.85 0.14 -23.28
CA THR A 86 3.02 1.34 -23.52
C THR A 86 2.92 2.14 -22.21
N PRO A 87 2.83 3.49 -22.26
CA PRO A 87 2.78 4.32 -21.06
C PRO A 87 1.67 3.96 -20.07
N PHE A 88 0.55 3.42 -20.55
CA PHE A 88 -0.55 2.94 -19.70
C PHE A 88 -0.24 1.57 -19.06
N ARG A 89 0.45 0.68 -19.78
CA ARG A 89 0.93 -0.60 -19.23
C ARG A 89 1.97 -0.37 -18.13
N ASP A 90 2.88 0.58 -18.32
CA ASP A 90 3.91 0.92 -17.33
C ASP A 90 3.30 1.42 -16.02
N GLY A 91 2.37 2.39 -16.11
CA GLY A 91 1.76 2.98 -14.92
C GLY A 91 0.92 1.99 -14.12
N ASN A 92 0.27 1.03 -14.78
CA ASN A 92 -0.50 -0.02 -14.11
C ASN A 92 0.41 -1.11 -13.54
N ARG A 93 1.48 -1.46 -14.25
CA ARG A 93 2.52 -2.38 -13.75
C ARG A 93 3.15 -1.87 -12.46
N ASP A 94 3.54 -0.60 -12.40
CA ASP A 94 4.15 -0.02 -11.21
C ASP A 94 3.19 -0.02 -10.02
N ARG A 95 1.91 0.33 -10.25
CA ARG A 95 0.87 0.26 -9.21
C ARG A 95 0.65 -1.16 -8.71
N LEU A 96 0.69 -2.14 -9.62
CA LEU A 96 0.56 -3.55 -9.27
C LEU A 96 1.74 -4.01 -8.41
N ILE A 97 2.97 -3.65 -8.78
CA ILE A 97 4.18 -3.96 -7.99
C ILE A 97 4.11 -3.26 -6.62
N GLY A 98 3.63 -2.02 -6.57
CA GLY A 98 3.38 -1.28 -5.32
C GLY A 98 2.37 -1.96 -4.42
N LEU A 99 1.25 -2.40 -4.99
CA LEU A 99 0.21 -3.15 -4.28
C LEU A 99 0.78 -4.45 -3.68
N LEU A 100 1.57 -5.20 -4.47
CA LEU A 100 2.22 -6.43 -4.01
C LEU A 100 3.23 -6.15 -2.89
N THR A 101 4.04 -5.10 -3.02
CA THR A 101 4.99 -4.70 -1.97
C THR A 101 4.28 -4.29 -0.68
N LYS A 102 3.18 -3.53 -0.78
CA LYS A 102 2.35 -3.15 0.36
C LYS A 102 1.69 -4.37 1.03
N ARG A 103 1.17 -5.31 0.24
CA ARG A 103 0.57 -6.56 0.75
C ARG A 103 1.62 -7.40 1.45
N ALA A 104 2.78 -7.62 0.82
CA ALA A 104 3.89 -8.39 1.39
C ALA A 104 4.37 -7.82 2.72
N THR A 105 4.52 -6.49 2.82
CA THR A 105 4.94 -5.82 4.05
C THR A 105 3.92 -6.03 5.18
N ARG A 106 2.62 -5.91 4.88
CA ARG A 106 1.56 -6.20 5.85
C ARG A 106 1.54 -7.65 6.28
N THR A 107 1.67 -8.59 5.35
CA THR A 107 1.76 -10.02 5.63
C THR A 107 2.93 -10.32 6.57
N LEU A 108 4.11 -9.74 6.30
CA LEU A 108 5.25 -9.87 7.20
C LEU A 108 4.96 -9.29 8.59
N ALA A 109 4.34 -8.10 8.67
CA ALA A 109 3.96 -7.50 9.94
C ALA A 109 3.00 -8.42 10.74
N TYR A 110 2.02 -9.06 10.09
CA TYR A 110 1.15 -10.03 10.76
C TYR A 110 1.93 -11.20 11.35
N TYR A 111 2.85 -11.81 10.59
CA TYR A 111 3.72 -12.89 11.13
C TYR A 111 4.60 -12.42 12.29
N LEU A 112 5.05 -11.16 12.26
CA LEU A 112 5.86 -10.58 13.33
C LEU A 112 5.02 -10.27 14.58
N SER A 113 3.74 -9.97 14.45
CA SER A 113 2.87 -9.70 15.61
C SER A 113 2.75 -10.90 16.55
N GLU A 114 2.91 -12.12 16.03
CA GLU A 114 2.87 -13.35 16.81
C GLU A 114 4.27 -13.81 17.27
N THR A 115 5.32 -13.52 16.49
CA THR A 115 6.66 -14.05 16.75
C THR A 115 7.60 -13.06 17.45
N ASN A 116 7.52 -11.77 17.13
CA ASN A 116 8.41 -10.75 17.66
C ASN A 116 7.75 -9.36 17.65
N LEU A 117 7.20 -8.98 18.81
CA LEU A 117 6.49 -7.71 19.00
C LEU A 117 7.37 -6.47 18.80
N ASN A 118 8.65 -6.52 19.19
CA ASN A 118 9.59 -5.40 19.00
C ASN A 118 9.77 -5.12 17.50
N LEU A 119 10.00 -6.17 16.72
CA LEU A 119 10.20 -6.08 15.28
C LEU A 119 8.92 -5.67 14.55
N TYR A 120 7.78 -6.20 15.00
CA TYR A 120 6.46 -5.79 14.51
C TYR A 120 6.25 -4.29 14.70
N HIS A 121 6.43 -3.80 15.93
CA HIS A 121 6.23 -2.39 16.23
C HIS A 121 7.15 -1.49 15.39
N TRP A 122 8.44 -1.84 15.33
CA TRP A 122 9.41 -1.12 14.51
C TRP A 122 8.97 -1.06 13.04
N LEU A 123 8.55 -2.20 12.47
CA LEU A 123 8.11 -2.25 11.07
C LEU A 123 6.83 -1.43 10.83
N VAL A 124 5.88 -1.45 11.77
CA VAL A 124 4.65 -0.66 11.68
C VAL A 124 4.94 0.84 11.75
N MET A 125 5.85 1.27 12.61
CA MET A 125 6.30 2.68 12.66
C MET A 125 7.02 3.06 11.36
N PHE A 126 7.93 2.20 10.88
CA PHE A 126 8.61 2.41 9.60
C PHE A 126 7.63 2.56 8.43
N MET A 127 6.59 1.72 8.36
CA MET A 127 5.53 1.79 7.33
C MET A 127 4.71 3.08 7.42
N LYS A 128 4.52 3.61 8.63
CA LYS A 128 3.79 4.86 8.85
C LYS A 128 4.61 6.06 8.40
N ASP A 129 5.92 6.05 8.67
CA ASP A 129 6.84 7.11 8.31
C ASP A 129 7.20 7.10 6.82
N ASN A 130 7.21 5.91 6.20
CA ASN A 130 7.52 5.71 4.79
C ASN A 130 6.35 5.01 4.06
N PRO A 131 5.21 5.68 3.86
CA PRO A 131 4.08 5.08 3.18
C PRO A 131 4.37 4.92 1.68
N ILE A 132 3.99 3.76 1.10
CA ILE A 132 4.02 3.57 -0.35
C ILE A 132 2.86 4.36 -0.98
N PRO A 133 3.12 5.44 -1.76
CA PRO A 133 2.07 6.27 -2.30
C PRO A 133 1.32 5.59 -3.46
N SER A 134 0.02 5.83 -3.57
CA SER A 134 -0.79 5.33 -4.70
C SER A 134 -0.56 6.10 -6.00
N GLU A 135 -0.09 7.34 -5.89
CA GLU A 135 0.17 8.25 -6.99
C GLU A 135 1.51 8.96 -6.76
N GLY A 136 2.24 9.29 -7.83
CA GLY A 136 3.58 9.85 -7.71
C GLY A 136 4.53 9.38 -8.80
N SER A 137 5.83 9.48 -8.49
CA SER A 137 6.90 8.92 -9.31
C SER A 137 6.78 7.40 -9.40
N TRP A 138 7.30 6.83 -10.47
CA TRP A 138 7.26 5.40 -10.75
C TRP A 138 8.01 4.57 -9.69
N ASP A 139 9.21 4.99 -9.30
CA ASP A 139 10.01 4.36 -8.22
C ASP A 139 9.27 4.36 -6.86
N ASP A 140 8.50 5.42 -6.58
CA ASP A 140 7.77 5.55 -5.32
C ASP A 140 6.53 4.66 -5.32
N VAL A 141 5.78 4.67 -6.43
CA VAL A 141 4.52 3.92 -6.57
C VAL A 141 4.77 2.42 -6.62
N SER A 142 5.88 1.96 -7.22
CA SER A 142 6.26 0.55 -7.22
C SER A 142 6.70 0.04 -5.83
N GLY A 143 6.98 0.94 -4.89
CA GLY A 143 7.58 0.59 -3.60
C GLY A 143 9.08 0.29 -3.70
N GLU A 144 9.74 0.61 -4.82
CA GLU A 144 11.19 0.49 -4.93
C GLU A 144 11.91 1.47 -4.01
N THR A 145 11.47 2.73 -3.94
CA THR A 145 12.03 3.70 -3.00
C THR A 145 11.93 3.19 -1.56
N PHE A 146 10.79 2.62 -1.18
CA PHE A 146 10.58 2.02 0.14
C PHE A 146 11.58 0.90 0.46
N LEU A 147 11.80 -0.03 -0.48
CA LEU A 147 12.76 -1.12 -0.31
C LEU A 147 14.22 -0.62 -0.34
N ARG A 148 14.55 0.35 -1.18
CA ARG A 148 15.89 0.96 -1.22
C ARG A 148 16.22 1.68 0.08
N THR A 149 15.24 2.34 0.70
CA THR A 149 15.40 2.93 2.04
C THR A 149 15.75 1.85 3.05
N LEU A 150 14.98 0.76 3.14
CA LEU A 150 15.30 -0.35 4.06
C LEU A 150 16.67 -0.98 3.81
N LEU A 151 17.04 -1.20 2.55
CA LEU A 151 18.33 -1.77 2.18
C LEU A 151 19.51 -0.81 2.48
N GLY A 152 19.26 0.49 2.46
CA GLY A 152 20.25 1.53 2.77
C GLY A 152 20.46 1.77 4.25
N MET A 153 19.49 1.40 5.10
CA MET A 153 19.57 1.61 6.55
C MET A 153 20.66 0.74 7.20
N SER A 154 21.21 1.26 8.30
CA SER A 154 22.07 0.52 9.21
C SER A 154 21.24 -0.31 10.19
N ILE A 155 21.92 -1.15 10.97
CA ILE A 155 21.30 -1.84 12.10
C ILE A 155 20.77 -0.79 13.09
N GLU A 156 19.54 -0.97 13.54
CA GLU A 156 18.85 -0.08 14.48
C GLU A 156 18.45 -0.84 15.75
N GLU A 157 18.26 -0.13 16.84
CA GLU A 157 17.70 -0.72 18.06
C GLU A 157 16.19 -0.45 18.10
N ALA A 158 15.39 -1.52 18.17
CA ALA A 158 13.96 -1.44 18.39
C ALA A 158 13.63 -1.76 19.85
N CYS A 159 12.90 -0.84 20.48
CA CYS A 159 12.33 -1.03 21.81
C CYS A 159 10.82 -0.79 21.73
N TRP A 160 10.03 -1.78 22.15
CA TRP A 160 8.61 -1.59 22.37
C TRP A 160 8.39 -1.08 23.79
N ARG A 161 8.03 0.21 23.90
CA ARG A 161 7.61 0.79 25.18
C ARG A 161 6.12 0.59 25.37
N SER A 162 5.77 -0.15 26.41
CA SER A 162 4.37 -0.47 26.73
C SER A 162 3.61 0.70 27.37
N GLY A 163 4.28 1.84 27.56
CA GLY A 163 3.75 3.01 28.28
C GLY A 163 3.72 2.82 29.79
N ARG A 164 4.27 1.71 30.29
CA ARG A 164 4.48 1.47 31.72
C ARG A 164 5.74 2.19 32.20
N PRO A 165 5.84 2.54 33.48
CA PRO A 165 7.07 3.08 34.04
C PRO A 165 8.24 2.12 33.79
N ASP A 166 9.42 2.66 33.49
CA ASP A 166 10.65 1.91 33.16
C ASP A 166 10.98 0.79 34.17
N LEU A 167 10.63 0.97 35.45
CA LEU A 167 10.78 -0.02 36.52
C LEU A 167 10.03 -1.35 36.27
N TYR A 168 8.99 -1.32 35.45
CA TYR A 168 8.16 -2.47 35.09
C TYR A 168 8.34 -2.90 33.63
N GLU A 169 9.29 -2.29 32.89
CA GLU A 169 9.62 -2.70 31.53
C GLU A 169 10.60 -3.86 31.57
N CYS A 170 10.07 -5.08 31.46
CA CYS A 170 10.89 -6.29 31.32
C CYS A 170 11.32 -6.55 29.85
N VAL A 171 11.19 -5.56 28.96
CA VAL A 171 11.46 -5.71 27.53
C VAL A 171 12.84 -5.15 27.21
N VAL A 172 13.78 -6.04 26.87
CA VAL A 172 15.11 -5.64 26.42
C VAL A 172 15.02 -5.13 24.98
N GLY A 173 15.65 -3.98 24.70
CA GLY A 173 15.80 -3.47 23.35
C GLY A 173 16.50 -4.49 22.46
N MET A 174 15.99 -4.69 21.25
CA MET A 174 16.50 -5.68 20.32
C MET A 174 17.05 -5.02 19.08
N HIS A 175 18.21 -5.49 18.62
CA HIS A 175 18.78 -5.05 17.35
C HIS A 175 17.94 -5.58 16.19
N VAL A 176 17.63 -4.67 15.27
CA VAL A 176 16.89 -4.92 14.05
C VAL A 176 17.83 -4.71 12.88
N ASP A 177 17.85 -5.68 11.96
CA ASP A 177 18.53 -5.53 10.67
C ASP A 177 17.49 -5.24 9.57
N PRO A 178 17.35 -3.97 9.13
CA PRO A 178 16.40 -3.57 8.09
C PRO A 178 16.64 -4.27 6.76
N ARG A 179 17.88 -4.68 6.46
CA ARG A 179 18.23 -5.32 5.19
C ARG A 179 17.66 -6.73 5.11
N ASN A 180 17.74 -7.47 6.22
CA ASN A 180 17.12 -8.78 6.33
C ASN A 180 15.58 -8.68 6.22
N ILE A 181 14.97 -7.64 6.79
CA ILE A 181 13.53 -7.38 6.63
C ILE A 181 13.18 -7.12 5.16
N ALA A 182 13.96 -6.26 4.47
CA ALA A 182 13.75 -5.98 3.05
C ALA A 182 13.83 -7.26 2.21
N GLN A 183 14.79 -8.14 2.50
CA GLN A 183 14.91 -9.42 1.82
C GLN A 183 13.66 -10.29 2.00
N ARG A 184 13.16 -10.42 3.23
CA ARG A 184 11.93 -11.17 3.51
C ARG A 184 10.71 -10.58 2.80
N ILE A 185 10.61 -9.24 2.74
CA ILE A 185 9.53 -8.57 1.98
C ILE A 185 9.65 -8.91 0.49
N MET A 186 10.85 -8.89 -0.08
CA MET A 186 11.07 -9.23 -1.49
C MET A 186 10.70 -10.69 -1.79
N GLU A 187 11.03 -11.61 -0.89
CA GLU A 187 10.65 -13.03 -1.01
C GLU A 187 9.14 -13.22 -0.97
N ILE A 188 8.45 -12.68 0.05
CA ILE A 188 6.99 -12.76 0.19
C ILE A 188 6.30 -12.11 -1.02
N ARG A 189 6.81 -10.96 -1.48
CA ARG A 189 6.28 -10.27 -2.66
C ARG A 189 6.34 -11.15 -3.91
N SER A 190 7.41 -11.92 -4.08
CA SER A 190 7.56 -12.84 -5.22
C SER A 190 6.57 -14.01 -5.18
N GLN A 191 6.24 -14.49 -3.96
CA GLN A 191 5.27 -15.57 -3.77
C GLN A 191 3.85 -15.08 -4.06
N ILE A 192 3.45 -13.96 -3.47
CA ILE A 192 2.13 -13.34 -3.72
C ILE A 192 1.95 -13.02 -5.21
N ALA A 193 3.01 -12.61 -5.90
CA ALA A 193 2.94 -12.34 -7.34
C ALA A 193 2.59 -13.60 -8.15
N LYS A 194 3.10 -14.78 -7.76
CA LYS A 194 2.79 -16.06 -8.42
C LYS A 194 1.33 -16.43 -8.20
N GLU A 195 0.86 -16.37 -6.96
CA GLU A 195 -0.54 -16.64 -6.60
C GLU A 195 -1.49 -15.72 -7.36
N MET A 196 -1.18 -14.42 -7.43
CA MET A 196 -2.01 -13.46 -8.14
C MET A 196 -2.07 -13.72 -9.65
N VAL A 197 -0.99 -14.22 -10.25
CA VAL A 197 -1.01 -14.61 -11.67
C VAL A 197 -1.91 -15.82 -11.88
N ASP A 198 -1.91 -16.77 -10.95
CA ASP A 198 -2.79 -17.94 -11.02
C ASP A 198 -4.26 -17.54 -10.83
N ASP A 199 -4.58 -16.65 -9.89
CA ASP A 199 -5.93 -16.10 -9.71
C ASP A 199 -6.42 -15.40 -10.98
N LEU A 200 -5.56 -14.59 -11.63
CA LEU A 200 -5.92 -13.85 -12.83
C LEU A 200 -6.23 -14.75 -14.05
N LYS A 201 -5.79 -16.02 -14.05
CA LYS A 201 -6.15 -16.98 -15.12
C LYS A 201 -7.64 -17.35 -15.08
N ASN A 202 -8.27 -17.29 -13.90
CA ASN A 202 -9.66 -17.71 -13.70
C ASN A 202 -10.67 -16.63 -14.08
N VAL A 203 -10.23 -15.40 -14.36
CA VAL A 203 -11.11 -14.25 -14.68
C VAL A 203 -12.03 -14.52 -15.88
N ALA A 204 -11.57 -15.27 -16.88
CA ALA A 204 -12.40 -15.60 -18.04
C ALA A 204 -13.57 -16.53 -17.67
N GLU A 205 -13.33 -17.47 -16.75
CA GLU A 205 -14.35 -18.39 -16.23
C GLU A 205 -15.34 -17.64 -15.33
N GLU A 206 -14.85 -16.80 -14.41
CA GLU A 206 -15.68 -15.95 -13.55
C GLU A 206 -16.61 -15.05 -14.36
N ASN A 207 -16.11 -14.44 -15.45
CA ASN A 207 -16.93 -13.63 -16.36
C ASN A 207 -18.03 -14.45 -17.04
N SER A 208 -17.74 -15.70 -17.42
CA SER A 208 -18.71 -16.61 -18.03
C SER A 208 -19.82 -17.00 -17.04
N LEU A 209 -19.43 -17.33 -15.81
CA LEU A 209 -20.36 -17.63 -14.72
C LEU A 209 -21.27 -16.43 -14.42
N LEU A 210 -20.70 -15.23 -14.30
CA LEU A 210 -21.47 -14.00 -14.03
C LEU A 210 -22.50 -13.72 -15.13
N MET A 211 -22.14 -13.91 -16.40
CA MET A 211 -23.10 -13.77 -17.52
C MET A 211 -24.23 -14.79 -17.42
N ARG A 212 -23.91 -16.05 -17.12
CA ARG A 212 -24.91 -17.11 -16.95
C ARG A 212 -25.87 -16.80 -15.80
N GLU A 213 -25.35 -16.40 -14.64
CA GLU A 213 -26.15 -16.04 -13.47
C GLU A 213 -27.10 -14.87 -13.78
N THR A 214 -26.59 -13.84 -14.46
CA THR A 214 -27.39 -12.67 -14.84
C THR A 214 -28.54 -13.04 -15.78
N VAL A 215 -28.27 -13.91 -16.76
CA VAL A 215 -29.29 -14.40 -17.69
C VAL A 215 -30.33 -15.26 -16.95
N MET A 216 -29.90 -16.17 -16.08
CA MET A 216 -30.81 -17.00 -15.28
C MET A 216 -31.69 -16.17 -14.35
N ALA A 217 -31.11 -15.17 -13.67
CA ALA A 217 -31.85 -14.24 -12.81
C ALA A 217 -32.91 -13.44 -13.60
N SER A 218 -32.63 -13.12 -14.87
CA SER A 218 -33.58 -12.42 -15.74
C SER A 218 -34.76 -13.29 -16.18
N PHE A 219 -34.60 -14.61 -16.22
CA PHE A 219 -35.66 -15.57 -16.58
C PHE A 219 -36.46 -16.10 -15.37
N SER A 220 -35.99 -15.90 -14.15
CA SER A 220 -36.77 -16.22 -12.94
C SER A 220 -38.04 -15.36 -12.90
N LEU A 221 -39.18 -16.00 -13.19
CA LEU A 221 -40.52 -15.43 -13.40
C LEU A 221 -41.14 -14.70 -12.20
N ASP A 222 -40.46 -14.60 -11.07
CA ASP A 222 -40.95 -13.88 -9.88
C ASP A 222 -41.08 -12.36 -10.11
N ASN A 223 -40.50 -11.81 -11.18
CA ASN A 223 -40.68 -10.41 -11.59
C ASN A 223 -41.91 -10.16 -12.49
N VAL A 224 -42.67 -11.19 -12.88
CA VAL A 224 -43.80 -11.06 -13.85
C VAL A 224 -45.18 -11.07 -13.18
N VAL A 225 -45.29 -11.40 -11.89
CA VAL A 225 -46.59 -11.59 -11.23
C VAL A 225 -47.28 -10.27 -10.83
N ASP A 226 -46.58 -9.14 -10.81
CA ASP A 226 -47.16 -7.82 -10.48
C ASP A 226 -47.41 -6.93 -11.71
N HIS A 227 -47.78 -7.49 -12.87
CA HIS A 227 -48.27 -6.66 -13.96
C HIS A 227 -49.74 -6.26 -13.69
N PRO A 228 -50.08 -4.95 -13.51
CA PRO A 228 -51.41 -4.49 -13.08
C PRO A 228 -52.54 -4.64 -14.13
N LEU A 229 -52.35 -5.46 -15.17
CA LEU A 229 -53.36 -5.68 -16.22
C LEU A 229 -54.29 -6.86 -15.94
N SER A 230 -54.07 -7.65 -14.89
CA SER A 230 -54.96 -8.76 -14.51
C SER A 230 -56.20 -8.34 -13.67
N LYS A 231 -56.39 -7.04 -13.38
CA LYS A 231 -57.53 -6.53 -12.57
C LYS A 231 -58.59 -5.76 -13.37
N LYS A 232 -58.78 -6.07 -14.65
CA LYS A 232 -59.98 -5.65 -15.38
C LYS A 232 -60.90 -6.85 -15.57
N ASP A 233 -62.17 -6.64 -15.25
CA ASP A 233 -63.31 -7.50 -15.53
C ASP A 233 -63.80 -8.39 -14.37
N ALA A 234 -64.02 -7.78 -13.20
CA ALA A 234 -65.15 -8.17 -12.36
C ALA A 234 -66.31 -7.21 -12.66
N GLY A 235 -67.05 -7.53 -13.72
CA GLY A 235 -68.14 -6.73 -14.26
C GLY A 235 -69.29 -6.51 -13.28
N THR A 236 -69.63 -5.23 -13.09
CA THR A 236 -70.94 -4.74 -12.67
C THR A 236 -71.99 -5.23 -13.67
N ARG A 237 -72.96 -6.04 -13.23
CA ARG A 237 -74.23 -6.21 -13.95
C ARG A 237 -75.34 -5.46 -13.20
N PRO A 238 -76.27 -4.81 -13.93
CA PRO A 238 -77.38 -4.05 -13.38
C PRO A 238 -78.44 -4.94 -12.71
#